data_AF-A0A7Z9VIW7-F1
#
_entry.id   AF-A0A7Z9VIW7-F1
#
_cell.length_a   1.000
_cell.length_b   1.000
_cell.length_c   1.000
_cell.angle_alpha   90.00
_cell.angle_beta   90.00
_cell.angle_gamma   90.00
#
_symmetry.space_group_name_H-M   'P 1'
#
loop_
_entity.id
_entity.type
_entity.pdbx_description
1 polymer ?
#
loop_
_entity_poly.entity_id
_entity_poly.type
_entity_poly.pdbx_seq_one_letter_code
_entity_poly.pdbx_strand_id
1 'polypeptide(L)'
;MIGATLGISLIIFGLAFWNSATEDYTSHLNDKTYEITSCQQYMDLGSIADRDDCLQKRKSGGIFISLGIFALWGTIYTNKDYLTDIMERNNLL
;
A
#
# COMPACT_ATOMS: atom_id res chain seq x y z
N MET A 1 4.87 -10.56 -19.50
CA MET A 1 5.30 -9.20 -19.07
C MET A 1 4.16 -8.33 -18.56
N ILE A 2 2.96 -8.32 -19.19
CA ILE A 2 1.83 -7.46 -18.79
C ILE A 2 1.42 -7.62 -17.32
N GLY A 3 1.39 -8.85 -16.79
CA GLY A 3 1.00 -9.09 -15.39
C GLY A 3 1.99 -8.56 -14.35
N ALA A 4 3.28 -8.50 -14.66
CA ALA A 4 4.29 -7.95 -13.76
C ALA A 4 4.19 -6.42 -13.68
N THR A 5 4.04 -5.77 -14.83
CA THR A 5 3.81 -4.31 -14.88
C THR A 5 2.54 -3.92 -14.14
N LEU A 6 1.42 -4.64 -14.39
CA LEU A 6 0.17 -4.41 -13.69
C LEU A 6 0.32 -4.57 -12.17
N GLY A 7 0.97 -5.65 -11.72
CA GLY A 7 1.16 -5.91 -10.30
C GLY A 7 1.99 -4.84 -9.60
N ILE A 8 3.09 -4.39 -10.23
CA ILE A 8 3.91 -3.29 -9.71
C ILE A 8 3.11 -1.98 -9.67
N SER A 9 2.36 -1.65 -10.73
CA SER A 9 1.54 -0.43 -10.76
C SER A 9 0.48 -0.43 -9.66
N LEU A 10 -0.19 -1.56 -9.41
CA LEU A 10 -1.17 -1.70 -8.33
C LEU A 10 -0.54 -1.51 -6.94
N ILE A 11 0.68 -2.03 -6.72
CA ILE A 11 1.41 -1.83 -5.47
C ILE A 11 1.77 -0.36 -5.28
N ILE A 12 2.35 0.29 -6.30
CA ILE A 12 2.73 1.71 -6.22
C ILE A 12 1.49 2.57 -5.93
N PHE A 13 0.40 2.33 -6.65
CA PHE A 13 -0.85 3.04 -6.42
C PHE A 13 -1.40 2.80 -5.01
N GLY A 14 -1.41 1.55 -4.55
CA GLY A 14 -1.86 1.22 -3.20
C GLY A 14 -0.99 1.84 -2.10
N LEU A 15 0.32 1.93 -2.29
CA LEU A 15 1.25 2.61 -1.38
C LEU A 15 0.99 4.11 -1.32
N ALA A 16 0.68 4.76 -2.45
CA ALA A 16 0.33 6.17 -2.47
C ALA A 16 -0.89 6.46 -1.59
N PHE A 17 -1.96 5.66 -1.72
CA PHE A 17 -3.16 5.77 -0.87
C PHE A 17 -2.91 5.40 0.59
N TRP A 18 -2.05 4.42 0.85
CA TRP A 18 -1.70 4.01 2.21
C TRP A 18 -0.92 5.09 2.95
N ASN A 19 0.03 5.73 2.27
CA ASN A 19 0.89 6.77 2.84
C ASN A 19 0.18 8.11 2.95
N SER A 20 -0.72 8.45 2.01
CA SER A 20 -1.54 9.67 2.09
C SER A 20 -2.68 9.57 3.11
N ALA A 21 -2.79 8.47 3.84
CA ALA A 21 -3.83 8.31 4.87
C ALA A 21 -3.51 9.11 6.14
N THR A 22 -2.24 9.41 6.38
CA THR A 22 -1.78 10.12 7.58
C THR A 22 -1.04 11.38 7.14
N GLU A 23 -1.53 12.54 7.57
CA GLU A 23 -0.99 13.87 7.25
C GLU A 23 -0.88 14.69 8.53
N ASP A 24 -0.11 15.78 8.50
CA ASP A 24 -0.02 16.71 9.63
C ASP A 24 -1.42 17.27 9.96
N TYR A 25 -1.80 17.19 11.23
CA TYR A 25 -3.13 17.60 11.68
C TYR A 25 -3.03 18.71 12.72
N THR A 26 -3.68 19.85 12.44
CA THR A 26 -3.83 20.94 13.41
C THR A 26 -5.07 20.70 14.26
N SER A 27 -4.86 20.50 15.57
CA SER A 27 -5.95 20.18 16.48
C SER A 27 -6.79 21.42 16.82
N HIS A 28 -8.10 21.32 16.61
CA HIS A 28 -9.07 22.33 17.06
C HIS A 28 -9.14 22.49 18.59
N LEU A 29 -8.55 21.57 19.36
CA LEU A 29 -8.57 21.61 20.82
C LEU A 29 -7.49 22.53 21.40
N ASN A 30 -6.39 22.76 20.68
CA ASN A 30 -5.26 23.52 21.20
C ASN A 30 -4.42 24.29 20.15
N ASP A 31 -4.87 24.31 18.89
CA ASP A 31 -4.22 24.94 17.73
C ASP A 31 -2.77 24.48 17.48
N LYS A 32 -2.37 23.33 18.03
CA LYS A 32 -1.06 22.73 17.75
C LYS A 32 -1.15 21.76 16.58
N THR A 33 -0.09 21.76 15.76
CA THR A 33 0.09 20.79 14.69
C THR A 33 0.78 19.54 15.23
N TYR A 34 0.20 18.38 14.92
CA TYR A 34 0.70 17.07 15.29
C TYR A 34 1.04 16.28 14.03
N GLU A 35 2.21 15.65 14.02
CA GLU A 35 2.55 14.66 13.01
C GLU A 35 1.76 13.37 13.31
N ILE A 36 0.84 13.03 12.42
CA ILE A 36 0.02 11.84 12.56
C ILE A 36 0.73 10.67 11.87
N THR A 37 0.98 9.60 12.61
CA THR A 37 1.60 8.37 12.11
C THR A 37 0.63 7.18 12.13
N SER A 38 -0.47 7.32 12.86
CA SER A 38 -1.53 6.32 12.95
C SER A 38 -2.92 6.96 12.96
N CYS A 39 -3.89 6.30 12.31
CA CYS A 39 -5.27 6.79 12.26
C CYS A 39 -5.90 6.95 13.66
N GLN A 40 -5.41 6.23 14.67
CA GLN A 40 -5.98 6.27 16.01
C GLN A 40 -5.68 7.60 16.73
N GLN A 41 -4.58 8.27 16.38
CA GLN A 41 -4.22 9.58 16.96
C GLN A 41 -5.27 10.65 16.65
N TYR A 42 -6.05 10.52 15.58
CA TYR A 42 -7.17 11.43 15.32
C TYR A 42 -8.25 11.36 16.41
N MET A 43 -8.47 10.19 17.05
CA MET A 43 -9.40 10.09 18.19
C MET A 43 -8.88 10.80 19.44
N ASP A 44 -7.57 10.70 19.69
CA ASP A 44 -6.93 11.39 20.82
C ASP A 44 -7.00 12.92 20.65
N LEU A 45 -7.15 13.38 19.41
CA LEU A 45 -7.30 14.78 19.02
C LEU A 45 -8.77 15.19 18.80
N GLY A 46 -9.73 14.31 19.12
CA GLY A 46 -11.16 14.59 19.08
C GLY A 46 -11.80 14.54 17.68
N SER A 47 -11.09 14.09 16.65
CA SER A 47 -11.63 13.95 15.29
C SER A 47 -11.92 12.51 14.91
N ILE A 48 -13.20 12.14 14.94
CA ILE A 48 -13.67 10.82 14.51
C ILE A 48 -13.79 10.75 12.97
N ALA A 49 -14.13 11.86 12.31
CA ALA A 49 -14.27 11.91 10.86
C ALA A 49 -12.93 11.68 10.15
N ASP A 50 -11.86 12.35 10.59
CA ASP A 50 -10.52 12.18 10.00
C ASP A 50 -9.95 10.79 10.28
N ARG A 51 -10.29 10.21 11.44
CA ARG A 51 -9.95 8.83 11.78
C ARG A 51 -10.57 7.85 10.77
N ASP A 52 -11.85 8.00 10.47
CA ASP A 52 -12.56 7.10 9.56
C ASP A 52 -12.10 7.29 8.10
N ASP A 53 -11.81 8.52 7.67
CA ASP A 53 -11.19 8.80 6.37
C ASP A 53 -9.79 8.15 6.25
N CYS A 54 -8.95 8.29 7.27
CA CYS A 54 -7.64 7.63 7.34
C CYS A 54 -7.77 6.11 7.24
N LEU A 55 -8.70 5.50 7.98
CA LEU A 55 -8.95 4.06 7.93
C LEU A 55 -9.44 3.62 6.55
N GLN A 56 -10.31 4.41 5.90
CA GLN A 56 -10.81 4.13 4.57
C GLN A 56 -9.68 4.19 3.52
N LYS A 57 -8.83 5.22 3.56
CA LYS A 57 -7.66 5.34 2.69
C LYS A 57 -6.69 4.18 2.89
N ARG A 58 -6.32 3.84 4.13
CA ARG A 58 -5.50 2.64 4.40
C ARG A 58 -6.17 1.36 3.89
N LYS A 59 -7.46 1.17 4.12
CA LYS A 59 -8.18 -0.02 3.63
C LYS A 59 -8.12 -0.12 2.11
N SER A 60 -8.37 0.97 1.39
CA SER A 60 -8.25 0.99 -0.08
C SER A 60 -6.83 0.72 -0.56
N GLY A 61 -5.82 1.37 0.03
CA GLY A 61 -4.41 1.15 -0.29
C GLY A 61 -4.01 -0.30 -0.06
N GLY A 62 -4.43 -0.91 1.05
CA GLY A 62 -4.20 -2.31 1.36
C GLY A 62 -4.83 -3.26 0.35
N ILE A 63 -6.04 -2.95 -0.14
CA ILE A 63 -6.69 -3.73 -1.21
C ILE A 63 -5.84 -3.69 -2.49
N PHE A 64 -5.41 -2.51 -2.94
CA PHE A 64 -4.58 -2.38 -4.14
C PHE A 64 -3.24 -3.10 -4.01
N ILE A 65 -2.56 -2.97 -2.85
CA ILE A 65 -1.32 -3.70 -2.57
C ILE A 65 -1.55 -5.21 -2.64
N SER A 66 -2.61 -5.71 -2.00
CA SER A 66 -2.92 -7.14 -2.01
C SER A 66 -3.19 -7.66 -3.43
N LEU A 67 -3.98 -6.93 -4.23
CA LEU A 67 -4.25 -7.29 -5.63
C LEU A 67 -2.97 -7.29 -6.47
N GLY A 68 -2.09 -6.31 -6.25
CA GLY A 68 -0.81 -6.24 -6.94
C GLY A 68 0.11 -7.41 -6.60
N ILE A 69 0.18 -7.82 -5.33
CA ILE A 69 0.92 -9.01 -4.89
C ILE A 69 0.34 -10.28 -5.54
N PHE A 70 -0.98 -10.45 -5.54
CA PHE A 70 -1.62 -11.60 -6.19
C PHE A 70 -1.38 -11.63 -7.70
N ALA A 71 -1.42 -10.48 -8.37
CA ALA A 71 -1.11 -10.38 -9.79
C ALA A 71 0.35 -10.75 -10.10
N LEU A 72 1.30 -10.30 -9.26
CA LEU A 72 2.71 -10.69 -9.38
C LEU A 72 2.90 -12.19 -9.16
N TRP A 73 2.30 -12.72 -8.09
CA TRP A 73 2.41 -14.13 -7.76
C TRP A 73 1.82 -15.01 -8.87
N GLY A 74 0.64 -14.66 -9.40
CA GLY A 74 0.03 -15.34 -10.54
C GLY A 74 0.89 -15.26 -11.80
N THR A 75 1.55 -14.12 -12.04
CA THR A 75 2.48 -13.96 -13.17
C THR A 75 3.71 -14.86 -13.02
N ILE A 76 4.30 -14.93 -11.83
CA ILE A 76 5.43 -15.82 -11.54
C ILE A 76 5.01 -17.28 -11.70
N TYR A 77 3.86 -17.65 -11.14
CA TYR A 77 3.37 -19.04 -11.18
C TYR A 77 3.12 -19.52 -12.61
N THR A 78 2.47 -18.69 -13.44
CA THR A 78 2.19 -19.03 -14.84
C THR A 78 3.44 -19.07 -15.74
N ASN A 79 4.49 -18.34 -15.37
CA ASN A 79 5.75 -18.30 -16.12
C ASN A 79 6.87 -19.08 -15.41
N LYS A 80 6.53 -19.96 -14.45
CA LYS A 80 7.48 -20.62 -13.56
C LYS A 80 8.58 -21.35 -14.31
N ASP A 81 8.23 -22.12 -15.34
CA ASP A 81 9.19 -22.95 -16.09
C ASP A 81 10.18 -22.07 -16.86
N TYR A 82 9.67 -21.01 -17.51
CA TYR A 82 10.50 -20.03 -18.21
C TYR A 82 11.45 -19.28 -17.26
N LEU A 83 10.96 -18.89 -16.08
CA LEU A 83 11.79 -18.24 -15.07
C LEU A 83 12.86 -19.19 -14.50
N THR A 84 12.52 -20.46 -14.29
CA THR A 84 13.45 -21.49 -13.79
C THR A 84 14.57 -21.74 -14.78
N ASP A 85 14.25 -21.91 -16.07
CA ASP A 85 15.22 -22.09 -17.15
C ASP A 85 16.14 -20.86 -17.32
N ILE A 86 15.65 -19.64 -17.10
CA ILE A 86 16.49 -18.44 -17.07
C ILE A 86 17.40 -18.43 -15.84
N MET A 87 16.89 -18.77 -14.66
CA MET A 87 17.69 -18.76 -13.43
C MET A 87 18.82 -19.79 -13.48
N GLU A 88 18.56 -21.00 -13.98
CA GLU A 88 19.58 -22.03 -14.20
C GLU A 88 20.65 -21.57 -15.20
N ARG A 89 20.25 -20.99 -16.34
CA ARG A 89 21.20 -20.47 -17.34
C ARG A 89 22.08 -19.33 -16.83
N ASN A 90 21.64 -18.60 -15.82
CA ASN A 90 22.39 -17.49 -15.22
C ASN A 90 23.12 -17.88 -13.92
N ASN A 91 23.16 -19.17 -13.53
CA ASN A 91 23.70 -19.65 -12.25
C ASN A 91 23.13 -18.88 -11.04
N LEU A 92 21.84 -18.55 -11.09
CA LEU A 92 21.10 -17.93 -9.99
C LEU A 92 20.40 -18.99 -9.10
N LEU A 93 20.47 -20.25 -9.51
CA LEU A 93 20.03 -21.47 -8.84
C LEU A 93 21.22 -22.41 -8.69
#